data_AF-A0A537SSI3-F1
#
_entry.id   AF-A0A537SSI3-F1
#
_cell.length_a   1.000
_cell.length_b   1.000
_cell.length_c   1.000
_cell.angle_alpha   90.00
_cell.angle_beta   90.00
_cell.angle_gamma   90.00
#
_symmetry.space_group_name_H-M   'P 1'
#
loop_
_entity.id
_entity.type
_entity.pdbx_description
1 polymer ?
#
loop_
_entity_poly.entity_id
_entity_poly.type
_entity_poly.pdbx_seq_one_letter_code
_entity_poly.pdbx_strand_id
1 'polypeptide(L)'
;MSISRRDFLNGVALTIAAGLTPAAQVLAAPERYPPALTGLRGQHPGSFEFAHAQALEGKHFGFEGLPVEEAYDLVVVGGGISGLAAAFFYRRAAGPSARILILDNHDDFGGHAKRNEFTRDGRLLIGYGGSESIDSPQTQYSDVAKALLRELGVDVARFETAFDRTFYSSLGLARGLFFAREAFGRDTLVTGEPPAAGTDEIAHRLANAKPLAEFVAAFPISPASKDQLIALYDAARDPLAGKTAQEKLGILRRTSYRDYLTRIRGCSDEVANCFQGRPLGFFGLGCDAVPAADARELGYPGFDGLGLPGRAATREPYIYHFPDGNASLARLLVRSLVPEVAPGHGMDDVVLAAFDYGKLDCDGETVRIRLDSTCLDVRNAGERVLVGYVRNGVSHRVEAKHAVLACFHMTIPYIMPELAAPQREALARNVKTPLVYTNVLVRDWHPWVQLGVHDISAPMSFHSRVKLDFPVSLGGYRHPRDPSEPICLHLVHVPGAPNRGLDARTQFRIGRARLLDMTFADFEDKIRDELDRMLAEGGFSSARDIAAITVNRWPHGYSYVANSLYDEDDYESVLERARQKVGRVAIANSDAAGDAYAHLAIAEAARAVRELAG
;
A
#
# COMPACT_ATOMS: atom_id res chain seq x y z
N MET A 1 -15.26 -27.10 5.93
CA MET A 1 -16.60 -26.69 5.46
C MET A 1 -16.49 -26.36 3.98
N SER A 2 -17.33 -26.96 3.13
CA SER A 2 -17.27 -26.79 1.69
C SER A 2 -17.81 -25.43 1.27
N ILE A 3 -16.98 -24.61 0.62
CA ILE A 3 -17.38 -23.36 -0.03
C ILE A 3 -18.41 -23.71 -1.11
N SER A 4 -19.59 -23.12 -1.04
CA SER A 4 -20.66 -23.39 -2.01
C SER A 4 -20.56 -22.42 -3.19
N ARG A 5 -20.98 -22.85 -4.38
CA ARG A 5 -21.03 -22.06 -5.63
C ARG A 5 -21.74 -20.70 -5.54
N ARG A 6 -22.42 -20.39 -4.43
CA ARG A 6 -23.06 -19.09 -4.17
C ARG A 6 -22.09 -18.01 -3.67
N ASP A 7 -20.96 -18.38 -3.07
CA ASP A 7 -19.98 -17.41 -2.57
C ASP A 7 -19.11 -16.79 -3.68
N PHE A 8 -19.22 -17.31 -4.91
CA PHE A 8 -18.56 -16.78 -6.12
C PHE A 8 -19.39 -15.69 -6.83
N LEU A 9 -20.65 -15.47 -6.44
CA LEU A 9 -21.61 -14.62 -7.17
C LEU A 9 -21.97 -13.31 -6.44
N ASN A 10 -21.03 -12.73 -5.69
CA ASN A 10 -21.16 -11.35 -5.17
C ASN A 10 -20.59 -10.26 -6.09
N GLY A 11 -20.31 -10.61 -7.35
CA GLY A 11 -20.08 -9.66 -8.43
C GLY A 11 -21.15 -9.87 -9.50
N VAL A 12 -22.23 -9.10 -9.47
CA VAL A 12 -23.32 -9.26 -10.42
C VAL A 12 -23.60 -7.94 -11.12
N ALA A 13 -22.94 -7.78 -12.27
CA ALA A 13 -23.65 -7.46 -13.50
C ALA A 13 -24.10 -8.79 -14.13
N LEU A 14 -25.18 -9.39 -13.63
CA LEU A 14 -25.95 -10.41 -14.35
C LEU A 14 -27.35 -9.86 -14.51
N THR A 15 -27.63 -9.35 -15.70
CA THR A 15 -29.02 -9.29 -16.16
C THR A 15 -29.19 -9.77 -17.60
N ILE A 16 -28.16 -10.30 -18.29
CA ILE A 16 -28.37 -10.87 -19.64
C ILE A 16 -27.44 -12.07 -19.89
N ALA A 17 -27.87 -13.28 -19.53
CA ALA A 17 -27.26 -14.51 -20.08
C ALA A 17 -28.23 -15.72 -20.12
N ALA A 18 -29.54 -15.51 -20.00
CA ALA A 18 -30.51 -16.57 -20.25
C ALA A 18 -30.66 -16.76 -21.77
N GLY A 19 -29.96 -17.74 -22.35
CA GLY A 19 -30.12 -18.14 -23.76
C GLY A 19 -28.83 -18.31 -24.58
N LEU A 20 -27.66 -18.04 -24.02
CA LEU A 20 -26.39 -18.19 -24.75
C LEU A 20 -25.84 -19.62 -24.64
N THR A 21 -25.30 -20.13 -25.75
CA THR A 21 -24.54 -21.39 -25.79
C THR A 21 -23.24 -21.25 -24.97
N PRO A 22 -22.61 -22.34 -24.50
CA PRO A 22 -21.34 -22.27 -23.76
C PRO A 22 -20.24 -21.48 -24.48
N ALA A 23 -20.15 -21.61 -25.82
CA ALA A 23 -19.23 -20.82 -26.64
C ALA A 23 -19.57 -19.33 -26.65
N ALA A 24 -20.87 -18.99 -26.69
CA ALA A 24 -21.33 -17.60 -26.61
C ALA A 24 -21.23 -17.02 -25.19
N GLN A 25 -21.22 -17.84 -24.14
CA GLN A 25 -20.91 -17.42 -22.77
C GLN A 25 -19.42 -17.14 -22.56
N VAL A 26 -18.54 -17.87 -23.25
CA VAL A 26 -17.09 -17.58 -23.30
C VAL A 26 -16.80 -16.31 -24.10
N LEU A 27 -17.52 -16.09 -25.22
CA LEU A 27 -17.43 -14.85 -26.02
C LEU A 27 -18.12 -13.63 -25.39
N ALA A 28 -19.11 -13.85 -24.52
CA ALA A 28 -19.81 -12.82 -23.75
C ALA A 28 -19.25 -12.62 -22.34
N ALA A 29 -18.13 -13.28 -22.00
CA ALA A 29 -17.38 -12.90 -20.82
C ALA A 29 -16.97 -11.43 -21.00
N PRO A 30 -17.35 -10.51 -20.08
CA PRO A 30 -16.85 -9.15 -20.15
C PRO A 30 -15.34 -9.22 -20.29
N GLU A 31 -14.81 -8.43 -21.23
CA GLU A 31 -13.38 -8.27 -21.44
C GLU A 31 -12.69 -8.18 -20.08
N ARG A 32 -11.74 -9.09 -19.84
CA ARG A 32 -11.18 -9.28 -18.49
C ARG A 32 -10.43 -8.02 -18.08
N TYR A 33 -11.11 -7.15 -17.33
CA TYR A 33 -10.59 -5.86 -16.90
C TYR A 33 -10.62 -5.74 -15.37
N PRO A 34 -9.57 -6.25 -14.69
CA PRO A 34 -9.47 -6.28 -13.23
C PRO A 34 -9.70 -4.94 -12.50
N PRO A 35 -9.33 -3.76 -13.04
CA PRO A 35 -9.53 -2.49 -12.35
C PRO A 35 -10.99 -2.17 -12.04
N ALA A 36 -11.93 -2.62 -12.86
CA ALA A 36 -13.38 -2.38 -12.66
C ALA A 36 -14.05 -3.37 -11.70
N LEU A 37 -13.32 -4.38 -11.19
CA LEU A 37 -13.88 -5.38 -10.28
C LEU A 37 -13.99 -4.83 -8.85
N THR A 38 -15.15 -5.01 -8.23
CA THR A 38 -15.43 -4.66 -6.83
C THR A 38 -15.29 -5.86 -5.88
N GLY A 39 -15.58 -5.68 -4.59
CA GLY A 39 -15.48 -6.76 -3.60
C GLY A 39 -14.07 -6.91 -3.01
N LEU A 40 -13.69 -8.13 -2.63
CA LEU A 40 -12.33 -8.42 -2.13
C LEU A 40 -11.31 -8.44 -3.26
N ARG A 41 -10.41 -7.46 -3.24
CA ARG A 41 -9.30 -7.26 -4.18
C ARG A 41 -7.98 -7.21 -3.38
N GLY A 42 -6.91 -6.68 -3.98
CA GLY A 42 -5.56 -6.79 -3.45
C GLY A 42 -5.02 -8.21 -3.67
N GLN A 43 -4.64 -8.91 -2.59
CA GLN A 43 -4.39 -10.36 -2.58
C GLN A 43 -5.74 -11.11 -2.50
N HIS A 44 -6.37 -11.21 -3.68
CA HIS A 44 -7.69 -11.81 -3.86
C HIS A 44 -7.62 -13.35 -3.77
N PRO A 45 -8.75 -14.03 -3.49
CA PRO A 45 -8.83 -15.48 -3.62
C PRO A 45 -8.36 -15.93 -5.01
N GLY A 46 -7.49 -16.93 -5.05
CA GLY A 46 -6.79 -17.44 -6.22
C GLY A 46 -5.35 -16.94 -6.38
N SER A 47 -4.96 -15.84 -5.73
CA SER A 47 -3.63 -15.26 -5.92
C SER A 47 -2.56 -15.83 -4.98
N PHE A 48 -2.90 -16.42 -3.84
CA PHE A 48 -1.89 -16.80 -2.82
C PHE A 48 -1.92 -18.28 -2.43
N GLU A 49 -2.95 -19.00 -2.82
CA GLU A 49 -3.24 -20.36 -2.34
C GLU A 49 -2.17 -21.37 -2.78
N PHE A 50 -1.65 -21.27 -4.00
CA PHE A 50 -0.58 -22.17 -4.45
C PHE A 50 0.73 -21.94 -3.69
N ALA A 51 1.10 -20.67 -3.49
CA ALA A 51 2.28 -20.31 -2.72
C ALA A 51 2.14 -20.72 -1.25
N HIS A 52 0.96 -20.55 -0.64
CA HIS A 52 0.68 -20.98 0.73
C HIS A 52 0.67 -22.50 0.85
N ALA A 53 0.08 -23.22 -0.10
CA ALA A 53 0.09 -24.67 -0.10
C ALA A 53 1.53 -25.21 -0.15
N GLN A 54 2.44 -24.59 -0.92
CA GLN A 54 3.85 -24.98 -0.89
C GLN A 54 4.52 -24.60 0.43
N ALA A 55 4.42 -23.34 0.85
CA ALA A 55 5.20 -22.81 1.96
C ALA A 55 4.70 -23.23 3.36
N LEU A 56 3.39 -23.44 3.51
CA LEU A 56 2.74 -23.71 4.80
C LEU A 56 2.27 -25.16 4.93
N GLU A 57 1.87 -25.81 3.82
CA GLU A 57 1.34 -27.18 3.81
C GLU A 57 2.33 -28.21 3.25
N GLY A 58 3.46 -27.77 2.69
CA GLY A 58 4.48 -28.66 2.11
C GLY A 58 4.04 -29.32 0.79
N LYS A 59 3.07 -28.73 0.07
CA LYS A 59 2.59 -29.27 -1.20
C LYS A 59 3.67 -29.15 -2.29
N HIS A 60 3.90 -30.25 -3.00
CA HIS A 60 4.81 -30.30 -4.16
C HIS A 60 4.03 -30.30 -5.48
N PHE A 61 4.54 -29.59 -6.49
CA PHE A 61 3.87 -29.37 -7.78
C PHE A 61 4.56 -30.05 -8.99
N GLY A 62 5.63 -30.82 -8.75
CA GLY A 62 6.19 -31.78 -9.72
C GLY A 62 6.85 -31.20 -10.96
N PHE A 63 7.69 -30.16 -10.84
CA PHE A 63 8.30 -29.49 -12.00
C PHE A 63 9.48 -30.23 -12.65
N GLU A 64 10.19 -31.10 -11.91
CA GLU A 64 11.46 -31.71 -12.34
C GLU A 64 11.32 -32.59 -13.60
N GLY A 65 10.14 -33.16 -13.85
CA GLY A 65 9.84 -34.01 -15.00
C GLY A 65 9.06 -33.37 -16.16
N LEU A 66 8.68 -32.09 -16.05
CA LEU A 66 7.87 -31.43 -17.10
C LEU A 66 8.71 -31.07 -18.33
N PRO A 67 8.18 -31.11 -19.56
CA PRO A 67 8.90 -30.54 -20.70
C PRO A 67 9.10 -29.03 -20.53
N VAL A 68 10.18 -28.48 -21.08
CA VAL A 68 10.33 -27.03 -21.22
C VAL A 68 9.44 -26.59 -22.39
N GLU A 69 8.47 -25.73 -22.11
CA GLU A 69 7.48 -25.26 -23.08
C GLU A 69 8.02 -24.09 -23.92
N GLU A 70 8.75 -23.18 -23.28
CA GLU A 70 9.21 -21.92 -23.87
C GLU A 70 10.59 -21.51 -23.31
N ALA A 71 11.33 -20.73 -24.10
CA ALA A 71 12.67 -20.23 -23.74
C ALA A 71 12.77 -18.71 -23.88
N TYR A 72 13.42 -18.07 -22.91
CA TYR A 72 13.51 -16.61 -22.79
C TYR A 72 14.96 -16.13 -22.55
N ASP A 73 15.21 -14.83 -22.74
CA ASP A 73 16.42 -14.18 -22.26
C ASP A 73 16.31 -13.83 -20.77
N LEU A 74 15.12 -13.40 -20.33
CA LEU A 74 14.83 -13.10 -18.94
C LEU A 74 13.46 -13.64 -18.54
N VAL A 75 13.39 -14.29 -17.37
CA VAL A 75 12.12 -14.48 -16.64
C VAL A 75 12.12 -13.60 -15.40
N VAL A 76 11.07 -12.80 -15.23
CA VAL A 76 10.83 -12.00 -14.03
C VAL A 76 9.70 -12.61 -13.23
N VAL A 77 9.95 -12.89 -11.95
CA VAL A 77 8.94 -13.42 -11.02
C VAL A 77 8.38 -12.26 -10.20
N GLY A 78 7.13 -11.88 -10.47
CA GLY A 78 6.42 -10.74 -9.91
C GLY A 78 6.28 -9.61 -10.93
N GLY A 79 5.05 -9.21 -11.24
CA GLY A 79 4.66 -8.12 -12.14
C GLY A 79 4.32 -6.81 -11.42
N GLY A 80 4.83 -6.62 -10.22
CA GLY A 80 4.82 -5.31 -9.53
C GLY A 80 5.77 -4.29 -10.15
N ILE A 81 5.78 -3.05 -9.64
CA ILE A 81 6.65 -1.96 -10.13
C ILE A 81 8.12 -2.42 -10.28
N SER A 82 8.66 -3.17 -9.31
CA SER A 82 10.05 -3.66 -9.40
C SER A 82 10.26 -4.64 -10.54
N GLY A 83 9.35 -5.58 -10.76
CA GLY A 83 9.49 -6.56 -11.83
C GLY A 83 9.30 -5.94 -13.22
N LEU A 84 8.32 -5.04 -13.35
CA LEU A 84 8.12 -4.26 -14.57
C LEU A 84 9.35 -3.37 -14.87
N ALA A 85 9.91 -2.71 -13.85
CA ALA A 85 11.15 -1.94 -14.00
C ALA A 85 12.36 -2.84 -14.34
N ALA A 86 12.46 -4.05 -13.78
CA ALA A 86 13.52 -4.99 -14.09
C ALA A 86 13.46 -5.43 -15.57
N ALA A 87 12.26 -5.74 -16.08
CA ALA A 87 12.06 -6.02 -17.50
C ALA A 87 12.46 -4.83 -18.37
N PHE A 88 12.08 -3.61 -17.99
CA PHE A 88 12.44 -2.38 -18.69
C PHE A 88 13.97 -2.19 -18.77
N PHE A 89 14.67 -2.25 -17.62
CA PHE A 89 16.11 -2.08 -17.58
C PHE A 89 16.86 -3.21 -18.30
N TYR A 90 16.37 -4.44 -18.21
CA TYR A 90 16.98 -5.56 -18.92
C TYR A 90 16.83 -5.41 -20.43
N ARG A 91 15.64 -5.05 -20.93
CA ARG A 91 15.42 -4.77 -22.36
C ARG A 91 16.29 -3.62 -22.83
N ARG A 92 16.50 -2.59 -22.01
CA ARG A 92 17.42 -1.48 -22.30
C ARG A 92 18.87 -1.97 -22.45
N ALA A 93 19.33 -2.87 -21.58
CA ALA A 93 20.69 -3.40 -21.61
C ALA A 93 20.92 -4.44 -22.72
N ALA A 94 19.97 -5.34 -22.94
CA ALA A 94 20.08 -6.46 -23.86
C ALA A 94 19.61 -6.15 -25.30
N GLY A 95 18.85 -5.05 -25.48
CA GLY A 95 18.29 -4.63 -26.76
C GLY A 95 16.80 -4.99 -26.93
N PRO A 96 16.11 -4.37 -27.89
CA PRO A 96 14.65 -4.49 -28.05
C PRO A 96 14.17 -5.88 -28.48
N SER A 97 15.07 -6.74 -28.98
CA SER A 97 14.78 -8.13 -29.36
C SER A 97 14.86 -9.12 -28.19
N ALA A 98 15.23 -8.67 -26.99
CA ALA A 98 15.29 -9.53 -25.81
C ALA A 98 13.91 -10.12 -25.50
N ARG A 99 13.86 -11.45 -25.36
CA ARG A 99 12.64 -12.18 -25.01
C ARG A 99 12.46 -12.21 -23.50
N ILE A 100 11.42 -11.59 -22.99
CA ILE A 100 11.16 -11.42 -21.55
C ILE A 100 9.78 -11.97 -21.21
N LEU A 101 9.72 -12.83 -20.19
CA LEU A 101 8.47 -13.28 -19.58
C LEU A 101 8.37 -12.75 -18.16
N ILE A 102 7.27 -12.07 -17.84
CA ILE A 102 6.92 -11.66 -16.47
C ILE A 102 5.79 -12.56 -15.99
N LEU A 103 5.99 -13.25 -14.87
CA LEU A 103 4.96 -14.08 -14.23
C LEU A 103 4.41 -13.34 -13.01
N ASP A 104 3.10 -13.16 -12.94
CA ASP A 104 2.43 -12.61 -11.76
C ASP A 104 1.27 -13.53 -11.33
N ASN A 105 1.15 -13.76 -10.03
CA ASN A 105 0.10 -14.56 -9.43
C ASN A 105 -1.25 -13.85 -9.37
N HIS A 106 -1.28 -12.52 -9.46
CA HIS A 106 -2.49 -11.73 -9.48
C HIS A 106 -3.17 -11.76 -10.85
N ASP A 107 -4.46 -11.45 -10.83
CA ASP A 107 -5.26 -11.21 -12.03
C ASP A 107 -4.96 -9.88 -12.73
N ASP A 108 -4.06 -9.08 -12.18
CA ASP A 108 -3.69 -7.74 -12.63
C ASP A 108 -2.19 -7.50 -12.43
N PHE A 109 -1.59 -6.60 -13.21
CA PHE A 109 -0.20 -6.18 -13.02
C PHE A 109 -0.09 -5.04 -11.99
N GLY A 110 1.14 -4.63 -11.66
CA GLY A 110 1.43 -3.50 -10.77
C GLY A 110 1.59 -3.87 -9.29
N GLY A 111 1.20 -5.08 -8.89
CA GLY A 111 1.33 -5.54 -7.50
C GLY A 111 0.53 -4.66 -6.55
N HIS A 112 1.18 -4.08 -5.53
CA HIS A 112 0.51 -3.13 -4.61
C HIS A 112 0.06 -1.83 -5.29
N ALA A 113 0.55 -1.49 -6.48
CA ALA A 113 0.07 -0.36 -7.27
C ALA A 113 -1.22 -0.72 -8.03
N LYS A 114 -2.23 -1.20 -7.31
CA LYS A 114 -3.51 -1.64 -7.86
C LYS A 114 -4.42 -0.45 -8.12
N ARG A 115 -5.08 -0.44 -9.28
CA ARG A 115 -6.11 0.55 -9.64
C ARG A 115 -7.49 0.01 -9.29
N ASN A 116 -8.39 0.90 -8.83
CA ASN A 116 -9.81 0.62 -8.70
C ASN A 116 -10.59 1.62 -9.54
N GLU A 117 -11.59 1.12 -10.26
CA GLU A 117 -12.48 1.92 -11.08
C GLU A 117 -13.94 1.68 -10.69
N PHE A 118 -14.72 2.75 -10.70
CA PHE A 118 -16.16 2.69 -10.59
C PHE A 118 -16.78 3.50 -11.72
N THR A 119 -17.83 2.98 -12.34
CA THR A 119 -18.61 3.76 -13.30
C THR A 119 -20.00 3.99 -12.74
N ARG A 120 -20.41 5.26 -12.66
CA ARG A 120 -21.74 5.65 -12.20
C ARG A 120 -22.22 6.84 -13.01
N ASP A 121 -23.46 6.76 -13.51
CA ASP A 121 -24.11 7.83 -14.27
C ASP A 121 -23.25 8.31 -15.46
N GLY A 122 -22.58 7.37 -16.14
CA GLY A 122 -21.67 7.64 -17.27
C GLY A 122 -20.31 8.23 -16.88
N ARG A 123 -20.05 8.43 -15.58
CA ARG A 123 -18.80 8.99 -15.07
C ARG A 123 -17.90 7.89 -14.51
N LEU A 124 -16.64 7.89 -14.94
CA LEU A 124 -15.56 7.07 -14.38
C LEU A 124 -14.98 7.76 -13.13
N LEU A 125 -14.94 7.03 -12.02
CA LEU A 125 -14.23 7.40 -10.80
C LEU A 125 -13.09 6.42 -10.57
N ILE A 126 -11.94 6.96 -10.18
CA ILE A 126 -10.70 6.21 -10.05
C ILE A 126 -10.20 6.32 -8.61
N GLY A 127 -9.67 5.23 -8.07
CA GLY A 127 -8.94 5.21 -6.80
C GLY A 127 -7.78 4.22 -6.83
N TYR A 128 -6.96 4.24 -5.78
CA TYR A 128 -5.81 3.35 -5.60
C TYR A 128 -6.11 2.28 -4.54
N GLY A 129 -5.58 1.08 -4.74
CA GLY A 129 -5.74 -0.06 -3.84
C GLY A 129 -4.57 -0.32 -2.91
N GLY A 130 -3.49 0.46 -3.00
CA GLY A 130 -2.28 0.26 -2.19
C GLY A 130 -1.29 1.41 -2.35
N SER A 131 -0.38 1.32 -3.31
CA SER A 131 0.67 2.32 -3.50
C SER A 131 0.09 3.69 -3.90
N GLU A 132 0.08 4.62 -2.93
CA GLU A 132 -0.72 5.86 -2.97
C GLU A 132 -0.04 7.03 -3.69
N SER A 133 1.27 7.24 -3.50
CA SER A 133 1.96 8.44 -3.97
C SER A 133 3.38 8.17 -4.49
N ILE A 134 3.87 9.08 -5.33
CA ILE A 134 5.29 9.19 -5.66
C ILE A 134 5.93 10.01 -4.53
N ASP A 135 6.13 9.39 -3.35
CA ASP A 135 6.51 10.15 -2.15
C ASP A 135 7.89 10.81 -2.27
N SER A 136 7.96 12.11 -2.01
CA SER A 136 9.20 12.90 -1.97
C SER A 136 10.15 12.69 -3.18
N PRO A 137 9.66 12.90 -4.41
CA PRO A 137 10.37 12.61 -5.65
C PRO A 137 11.62 13.46 -5.87
N GLN A 138 11.70 14.64 -5.26
CA GLN A 138 12.87 15.50 -5.43
C GLN A 138 14.01 15.06 -4.51
N THR A 139 13.69 14.67 -3.28
CA THR A 139 14.64 14.41 -2.19
C THR A 139 14.99 12.94 -1.97
N GLN A 140 14.07 12.00 -2.21
CA GLN A 140 14.29 10.57 -1.93
C GLN A 140 14.60 9.70 -3.16
N TYR A 141 14.19 10.12 -4.36
CA TYR A 141 14.42 9.32 -5.57
C TYR A 141 15.88 9.40 -6.03
N SER A 142 16.48 8.22 -6.26
CA SER A 142 17.81 8.09 -6.88
C SER A 142 17.81 8.60 -8.33
N ASP A 143 18.98 8.90 -8.88
CA ASP A 143 19.11 9.35 -10.27
C ASP A 143 18.53 8.34 -11.27
N VAL A 144 18.67 7.04 -10.97
CA VAL A 144 18.09 5.96 -11.79
C VAL A 144 16.57 5.99 -11.75
N ALA A 145 15.96 6.19 -10.57
CA ALA A 145 14.52 6.29 -10.44
C ALA A 145 13.97 7.56 -11.11
N LYS A 146 14.66 8.71 -10.94
CA LYS A 146 14.32 9.97 -11.63
C LYS A 146 14.46 9.85 -13.15
N ALA A 147 15.48 9.15 -13.64
CA ALA A 147 15.64 8.90 -15.07
C ALA A 147 14.49 8.05 -15.63
N LEU A 148 14.11 6.97 -14.93
CA LEU A 148 12.97 6.15 -15.34
C LEU A 148 11.67 6.95 -15.39
N LEU A 149 11.36 7.77 -14.37
CA LEU A 149 10.17 8.62 -14.38
C LEU A 149 10.14 9.54 -15.63
N ARG A 150 11.25 10.19 -15.96
CA ARG A 150 11.36 11.04 -17.16
C ARG A 150 11.19 10.25 -18.46
N GLU A 151 11.81 9.07 -18.55
CA GLU A 151 11.69 8.18 -19.73
C GLU A 151 10.25 7.68 -19.94
N LEU A 152 9.49 7.52 -18.86
CA LEU A 152 8.06 7.17 -18.89
C LEU A 152 7.14 8.39 -19.14
N GLY A 153 7.71 9.58 -19.33
CA GLY A 153 6.94 10.81 -19.55
C GLY A 153 6.22 11.30 -18.28
N VAL A 154 6.75 11.01 -17.09
CA VAL A 154 6.27 11.56 -15.82
C VAL A 154 7.05 12.83 -15.49
N ASP A 155 6.35 13.96 -15.58
CA ASP A 155 6.82 15.25 -15.09
C ASP A 155 6.26 15.50 -13.68
N VAL A 156 7.14 15.43 -12.69
CA VAL A 156 6.78 15.61 -11.28
C VAL A 156 6.25 17.02 -11.00
N ALA A 157 6.72 18.04 -11.73
CA ALA A 157 6.25 19.42 -11.54
C ALA A 157 4.78 19.58 -11.94
N ARG A 158 4.27 18.70 -12.83
CA ARG A 158 2.86 18.73 -13.25
C ARG A 158 1.89 18.58 -12.08
N PHE A 159 2.29 17.87 -11.02
CA PHE A 159 1.44 17.66 -9.83
C PHE A 159 1.16 18.94 -9.04
N GLU A 160 1.99 19.98 -9.17
CA GLU A 160 1.71 21.30 -8.57
C GLU A 160 0.41 21.94 -9.09
N THR A 161 -0.02 21.54 -10.29
CA THR A 161 -1.24 22.02 -10.94
C THR A 161 -2.33 20.96 -11.02
N ALA A 162 -1.98 19.67 -10.99
CA ALA A 162 -2.95 18.58 -11.01
C ALA A 162 -3.63 18.37 -9.65
N PHE A 163 -2.92 18.62 -8.54
CA PHE A 163 -3.43 18.49 -7.18
C PHE A 163 -3.97 19.84 -6.68
N ASP A 164 -5.28 19.97 -6.51
CA ASP A 164 -5.89 21.19 -5.98
C ASP A 164 -5.81 21.23 -4.44
N ARG A 165 -4.73 21.83 -3.94
CA ARG A 165 -4.43 21.97 -2.51
C ARG A 165 -5.44 22.83 -1.76
N THR A 166 -6.23 23.63 -2.47
CA THR A 166 -7.18 24.58 -1.88
C THR A 166 -8.61 24.06 -1.85
N PHE A 167 -8.91 22.98 -2.56
CA PHE A 167 -10.28 22.53 -2.78
C PHE A 167 -11.06 22.35 -1.47
N TYR A 168 -10.61 21.45 -0.60
CA TYR A 168 -11.32 21.18 0.66
C TYR A 168 -11.30 22.35 1.62
N SER A 169 -10.21 23.11 1.67
CA SER A 169 -10.10 24.26 2.57
C SER A 169 -11.02 25.41 2.14
N SER A 170 -11.21 25.61 0.83
CA SER A 170 -12.15 26.58 0.26
C SER A 170 -13.61 26.26 0.58
N LEU A 171 -13.93 25.00 0.87
CA LEU A 171 -15.24 24.54 1.34
C LEU A 171 -15.39 24.62 2.88
N GLY A 172 -14.39 25.15 3.59
CA GLY A 172 -14.38 25.21 5.04
C GLY A 172 -14.12 23.88 5.74
N LEU A 173 -13.69 22.84 5.00
CA LEU A 173 -13.47 21.52 5.57
C LEU A 173 -12.11 21.46 6.27
N ALA A 174 -12.06 20.71 7.38
CA ALA A 174 -10.85 20.48 8.15
C ALA A 174 -10.59 18.98 8.33
N ARG A 175 -9.45 18.64 8.95
CA ARG A 175 -9.22 17.29 9.50
C ARG A 175 -10.03 17.12 10.79
N GLY A 176 -10.42 15.88 11.09
CA GLY A 176 -11.15 15.52 12.30
C GLY A 176 -10.59 14.30 13.02
N LEU A 177 -10.98 14.15 14.29
CA LEU A 177 -10.66 13.03 15.15
C LEU A 177 -11.95 12.40 15.66
N PHE A 178 -12.12 11.10 15.42
CA PHE A 178 -13.26 10.32 15.91
C PHE A 178 -12.90 9.54 17.17
N PHE A 179 -13.72 9.69 18.19
CA PHE A 179 -13.65 8.99 19.46
C PHE A 179 -14.72 7.91 19.48
N ALA A 180 -14.32 6.66 19.36
CA ALA A 180 -15.25 5.53 19.41
C ALA A 180 -15.70 5.22 20.84
N ARG A 181 -17.00 4.96 21.04
CA ARG A 181 -17.63 4.70 22.34
C ARG A 181 -16.98 3.57 23.14
N GLU A 182 -16.39 2.58 22.47
CA GLU A 182 -15.74 1.44 23.10
C GLU A 182 -14.50 1.86 23.90
N ALA A 183 -13.81 2.92 23.47
CA ALA A 183 -12.61 3.43 24.13
C ALA A 183 -12.86 4.71 24.94
N PHE A 184 -13.87 5.50 24.57
CA PHE A 184 -14.10 6.85 25.12
C PHE A 184 -15.51 7.05 25.71
N GLY A 185 -16.31 5.99 25.82
CA GLY A 185 -17.64 6.00 26.46
C GLY A 185 -18.79 6.52 25.59
N ARG A 186 -18.51 7.34 24.58
CA ARG A 186 -19.48 7.78 23.55
C ARG A 186 -18.81 8.03 22.22
N ASP A 187 -19.60 7.94 21.15
CA ASP A 187 -19.15 8.36 19.82
C ASP A 187 -19.09 9.89 19.77
N THR A 188 -17.98 10.44 19.28
CA THR A 188 -17.83 11.88 19.11
C THR A 188 -16.87 12.14 17.95
N LEU A 189 -17.33 12.88 16.94
CA LEU A 189 -16.47 13.45 15.90
C LEU A 189 -16.08 14.87 16.31
N VAL A 190 -14.78 15.15 16.41
CA VAL A 190 -14.26 16.50 16.68
C VAL A 190 -13.50 17.00 15.45
N THR A 191 -13.93 18.12 14.88
CA THR A 191 -13.34 18.72 13.68
C THR A 191 -12.40 19.89 13.99
N GLY A 192 -11.51 20.21 13.05
CA GLY A 192 -10.54 21.31 13.19
C GLY A 192 -9.23 20.87 13.82
N GLU A 193 -8.76 19.65 13.52
CA GLU A 193 -7.51 19.12 14.07
C GLU A 193 -6.31 20.00 13.67
N PRO A 194 -5.48 20.45 14.64
CA PRO A 194 -4.23 21.13 14.36
C PRO A 194 -3.26 20.27 13.55
N PRO A 195 -2.59 20.81 12.52
CA PRO A 195 -1.60 20.07 11.75
C PRO A 195 -0.43 19.61 12.62
N ALA A 196 0.13 18.44 12.29
CA ALA A 196 1.31 17.92 12.98
C ALA A 196 2.54 18.80 12.71
N ALA A 197 3.48 18.82 13.64
CA ALA A 197 4.72 19.57 13.47
C ALA A 197 5.55 19.00 12.31
N GLY A 198 6.04 19.87 11.41
CA GLY A 198 6.73 19.47 10.17
C GLY A 198 5.83 19.32 8.94
N THR A 199 4.53 19.56 9.07
CA THR A 199 3.62 19.80 7.93
C THR A 199 4.12 21.00 7.13
N ASP A 200 4.07 20.92 5.79
CA ASP A 200 4.49 22.03 4.94
C ASP A 200 3.63 23.30 5.18
N GLU A 201 4.22 24.47 4.96
CA GLU A 201 3.63 25.76 5.35
C GLU A 201 2.26 26.02 4.70
N ILE A 202 2.08 25.61 3.45
CA ILE A 202 0.83 25.83 2.73
C ILE A 202 -0.25 24.91 3.28
N ALA A 203 0.05 23.62 3.49
CA ALA A 203 -0.91 22.71 4.11
C ALA A 203 -1.29 23.15 5.54
N HIS A 204 -0.33 23.67 6.31
CA HIS A 204 -0.60 24.23 7.63
C HIS A 204 -1.58 25.42 7.55
N ARG A 205 -1.37 26.34 6.60
CA ARG A 205 -2.24 27.52 6.41
C ARG A 205 -3.65 27.16 5.96
N LEU A 206 -3.77 26.11 5.16
CA LEU A 206 -5.04 25.64 4.57
C LEU A 206 -5.78 24.62 5.46
N ALA A 207 -5.30 24.35 6.68
CA ALA A 207 -5.83 23.25 7.50
C ALA A 207 -7.27 23.49 8.04
N ASN A 208 -7.76 24.73 8.04
CA ASN A 208 -8.99 25.13 8.74
C ASN A 208 -9.01 24.63 10.20
N ALA A 209 -7.84 24.60 10.84
CA ALA A 209 -7.66 24.08 12.18
C ALA A 209 -8.17 25.05 13.23
N LYS A 210 -8.72 24.49 14.31
CA LYS A 210 -9.03 25.24 15.53
C LYS A 210 -7.76 25.46 16.35
N PRO A 211 -7.72 26.48 17.22
CA PRO A 211 -6.72 26.56 18.26
C PRO A 211 -6.69 25.26 19.09
N LEU A 212 -5.50 24.79 19.46
CA LEU A 212 -5.31 23.50 20.15
C LEU A 212 -6.21 23.36 21.39
N ALA A 213 -6.29 24.40 22.22
CA ALA A 213 -7.11 24.38 23.44
C ALA A 213 -8.61 24.22 23.14
N GLU A 214 -9.11 24.86 22.08
CA GLU A 214 -10.50 24.73 21.64
C GLU A 214 -10.77 23.33 21.09
N PHE A 215 -9.85 22.78 20.29
CA PHE A 215 -9.95 21.43 19.75
C PHE A 215 -10.00 20.37 20.87
N VAL A 216 -9.09 20.44 21.84
CA VAL A 216 -9.02 19.49 22.96
C VAL A 216 -10.21 19.66 23.93
N ALA A 217 -10.74 20.86 24.10
CA ALA A 217 -11.91 21.09 24.96
C ALA A 217 -13.14 20.26 24.53
N ALA A 218 -13.28 19.98 23.23
CA ALA A 218 -14.37 19.19 22.67
C ALA A 218 -14.22 17.66 22.87
N PHE A 219 -13.06 17.18 23.32
CA PHE A 219 -12.81 15.73 23.44
C PHE A 219 -13.71 15.11 24.52
N PRO A 220 -14.24 13.89 24.33
CA PRO A 220 -15.06 13.18 25.30
C PRO A 220 -14.21 12.48 26.37
N ILE A 221 -13.19 13.17 26.90
CA ILE A 221 -12.25 12.65 27.90
C ILE A 221 -12.31 13.48 29.19
N SER A 222 -11.73 12.96 30.27
CA SER A 222 -11.70 13.67 31.56
C SER A 222 -10.98 15.03 31.48
N PRO A 223 -11.36 16.03 32.30
CA PRO A 223 -10.66 17.32 32.36
C PRO A 223 -9.15 17.17 32.62
N ALA A 224 -8.74 16.28 33.52
CA ALA A 224 -7.34 16.01 33.80
C ALA A 224 -6.57 15.50 32.57
N SER A 225 -7.18 14.61 31.77
CA SER A 225 -6.58 14.13 30.51
C SER A 225 -6.50 15.23 29.44
N LYS A 226 -7.46 16.16 29.39
CA LYS A 226 -7.38 17.34 28.50
C LYS A 226 -6.18 18.20 28.84
N ASP A 227 -5.95 18.49 30.12
CA ASP A 227 -4.81 19.27 30.59
C ASP A 227 -3.49 18.56 30.26
N GLN A 228 -3.42 17.25 30.48
CA GLN A 228 -2.25 16.43 30.13
C GLN A 228 -1.95 16.45 28.63
N LEU A 229 -2.99 16.35 27.79
CA LEU A 229 -2.86 16.38 26.33
C LEU A 229 -2.33 17.75 25.85
N ILE A 230 -2.87 18.85 26.36
CA ILE A 230 -2.39 20.21 26.07
C ILE A 230 -0.92 20.36 26.49
N ALA A 231 -0.56 19.83 27.67
CA ALA A 231 0.80 19.89 28.18
C ALA A 231 1.84 19.12 27.34
N LEU A 232 1.43 18.27 26.39
CA LEU A 232 2.36 17.66 25.43
C LEU A 232 2.97 18.68 24.45
N TYR A 233 2.32 19.83 24.27
CA TYR A 233 2.75 20.89 23.35
C TYR A 233 3.54 22.00 24.07
N ASP A 234 3.78 21.88 25.37
CA ASP A 234 4.61 22.81 26.12
C ASP A 234 6.11 22.57 25.84
N ALA A 235 6.71 23.50 25.11
CA ALA A 235 8.14 23.49 24.76
C ALA A 235 9.06 23.83 25.95
N ALA A 236 8.54 24.29 27.10
CA ALA A 236 9.34 24.51 28.30
C ALA A 236 9.58 23.22 29.11
N ARG A 237 8.79 22.17 28.86
CA ARG A 237 8.81 20.95 29.67
C ARG A 237 9.75 19.88 29.11
N ASP A 238 10.87 19.67 29.81
CA ASP A 238 11.84 18.60 29.55
C ASP A 238 11.68 17.43 30.54
N PRO A 239 10.97 16.34 30.19
CA PRO A 239 10.84 15.18 31.09
C PRO A 239 12.16 14.39 31.26
N LEU A 240 13.20 14.71 30.50
CA LEU A 240 14.52 14.05 30.54
C LEU A 240 15.63 15.05 30.92
N ALA A 241 15.29 16.08 31.69
CA ALA A 241 16.25 17.08 32.16
C ALA A 241 17.46 16.44 32.85
N GLY A 242 18.64 17.01 32.62
CA GLY A 242 19.91 16.48 33.13
C GLY A 242 20.56 15.40 32.27
N LYS A 243 19.91 14.94 31.18
CA LYS A 243 20.51 14.04 30.18
C LYS A 243 21.06 14.81 28.98
N THR A 244 22.13 14.29 28.40
CA THR A 244 22.67 14.75 27.11
C THR A 244 21.73 14.42 25.95
N ALA A 245 21.89 15.11 24.81
CA ALA A 245 21.08 14.84 23.62
C ALA A 245 21.21 13.38 23.14
N GLN A 246 22.42 12.79 23.22
CA GLN A 246 22.65 11.40 22.85
C GLN A 246 21.93 10.42 23.77
N GLU A 247 21.97 10.64 25.09
CA GLU A 247 21.24 9.82 26.06
C GLU A 247 19.73 9.91 25.85
N LYS A 248 19.21 11.11 25.59
CA LYS A 248 17.79 11.31 25.27
C LYS A 248 17.39 10.53 24.02
N LEU A 249 18.14 10.64 22.92
CA LEU A 249 17.89 9.86 21.70
C LEU A 249 17.96 8.35 21.95
N GLY A 250 18.94 7.90 22.74
CA GLY A 250 19.08 6.50 23.12
C GLY A 250 17.88 5.95 23.91
N ILE A 251 17.27 6.78 24.76
CA ILE A 251 16.03 6.45 25.47
C ILE A 251 14.85 6.39 24.49
N LEU A 252 14.69 7.40 23.62
CA LEU A 252 13.57 7.47 22.68
C LEU A 252 13.58 6.31 21.67
N ARG A 253 14.75 5.81 21.27
CA ARG A 253 14.89 4.64 20.38
C ARG A 253 14.43 3.34 21.03
N ARG A 254 14.52 3.23 22.37
CA ARG A 254 14.20 2.02 23.14
C ARG A 254 12.90 2.10 23.93
N THR A 255 12.14 3.17 23.73
CA THR A 255 10.85 3.40 24.40
C THR A 255 9.79 3.57 23.33
N SER A 256 8.68 2.83 23.41
CA SER A 256 7.56 3.05 22.50
C SER A 256 6.94 4.43 22.73
N TYR A 257 6.25 4.99 21.74
CA TYR A 257 5.59 6.27 21.91
C TYR A 257 4.53 6.23 23.03
N ARG A 258 3.80 5.12 23.17
CA ARG A 258 2.89 4.92 24.30
C ARG A 258 3.62 4.97 25.63
N ASP A 259 4.71 4.22 25.80
CA ASP A 259 5.47 4.20 27.06
C ASP A 259 6.11 5.57 27.35
N TYR A 260 6.50 6.31 26.31
CA TYR A 260 6.94 7.68 26.44
C TYR A 260 5.83 8.57 27.02
N LEU A 261 4.60 8.48 26.49
CA LEU A 261 3.46 9.22 27.01
C LEU A 261 3.11 8.82 28.45
N THR A 262 2.98 7.53 28.75
CA THR A 262 2.46 7.09 30.04
C THR A 262 3.51 7.09 31.14
N ARG A 263 4.74 6.64 30.87
CA ARG A 263 5.79 6.48 31.89
C ARG A 263 6.72 7.69 32.03
N ILE A 264 7.04 8.35 30.92
CA ILE A 264 7.98 9.48 30.92
C ILE A 264 7.25 10.83 31.04
N ARG A 265 6.14 11.01 30.31
CA ARG A 265 5.32 12.23 30.39
C ARG A 265 4.28 12.19 31.51
N GLY A 266 3.97 10.99 32.03
CA GLY A 266 2.99 10.78 33.10
C GLY A 266 1.54 10.99 32.64
N CYS A 267 1.27 10.80 31.35
CA CYS A 267 -0.09 10.88 30.79
C CYS A 267 -0.92 9.65 31.18
N SER A 268 -2.24 9.82 31.28
CA SER A 268 -3.19 8.73 31.46
C SER A 268 -3.28 7.84 30.21
N ASP A 269 -3.81 6.63 30.37
CA ASP A 269 -4.14 5.76 29.24
C ASP A 269 -5.16 6.39 28.29
N GLU A 270 -6.07 7.22 28.80
CA GLU A 270 -7.05 7.96 28.02
C GLU A 270 -6.37 8.94 27.04
N VAL A 271 -5.29 9.62 27.48
CA VAL A 271 -4.46 10.44 26.59
C VAL A 271 -3.70 9.58 25.58
N ALA A 272 -3.08 8.48 26.01
CA ALA A 272 -2.34 7.61 25.09
C ALA A 272 -3.24 6.97 24.02
N ASN A 273 -4.51 6.66 24.34
CA ASN A 273 -5.51 6.16 23.40
C ASN A 273 -5.83 7.16 22.28
N CYS A 274 -5.64 8.46 22.49
CA CYS A 274 -5.80 9.47 21.43
C CYS A 274 -4.74 9.32 20.31
N PHE A 275 -3.67 8.54 20.54
CA PHE A 275 -2.58 8.32 19.59
C PHE A 275 -2.44 6.88 19.13
N GLN A 276 -3.16 5.93 19.74
CA GLN A 276 -2.96 4.48 19.55
C GLN A 276 -2.87 4.06 18.09
N GLY A 277 -3.91 4.34 17.30
CA GLY A 277 -4.01 3.93 15.89
C GLY A 277 -3.51 4.97 14.88
N ARG A 278 -3.11 6.17 15.31
CA ARG A 278 -2.61 7.21 14.40
C ARG A 278 -1.38 6.80 13.57
N PRO A 279 -0.40 6.06 14.12
CA PRO A 279 0.76 5.63 13.32
C PRO A 279 0.49 4.46 12.37
N LEU A 280 -0.66 3.78 12.47
CA LEU A 280 -0.91 2.51 11.79
C LEU A 280 -0.75 2.60 10.27
N GLY A 281 -1.33 3.63 9.64
CA GLY A 281 -1.27 3.77 8.17
C GLY A 281 0.15 3.98 7.62
N PHE A 282 1.08 4.46 8.44
CA PHE A 282 2.47 4.72 8.03
C PHE A 282 3.41 3.57 8.46
N PHE A 283 3.38 3.18 9.73
CA PHE A 283 4.31 2.17 10.29
C PHE A 283 3.78 0.75 10.29
N GLY A 284 2.47 0.55 10.07
CA GLY A 284 1.84 -0.75 10.30
C GLY A 284 1.62 -1.11 11.77
N LEU A 285 2.00 -0.23 12.69
CA LEU A 285 2.03 -0.48 14.13
C LEU A 285 1.36 0.66 14.89
N GLY A 286 0.78 0.33 16.05
CA GLY A 286 0.21 1.30 16.97
C GLY A 286 1.29 2.03 17.78
N CYS A 287 0.92 3.09 18.50
CA CYS A 287 1.88 3.86 19.29
C CYS A 287 2.59 3.05 20.39
N ASP A 288 2.05 1.89 20.77
CA ASP A 288 2.64 0.93 21.71
C ASP A 288 3.82 0.15 21.14
N ALA A 289 3.98 0.12 19.81
CA ALA A 289 5.03 -0.63 19.12
C ALA A 289 5.85 0.22 18.13
N VAL A 290 5.65 1.54 18.13
CA VAL A 290 6.47 2.51 17.37
C VAL A 290 7.47 3.18 18.31
N PRO A 291 8.77 3.22 17.99
CA PRO A 291 9.75 3.96 18.79
C PRO A 291 9.35 5.44 18.96
N ALA A 292 9.54 6.00 20.15
CA ALA A 292 9.27 7.40 20.42
C ALA A 292 10.17 8.33 19.57
N ALA A 293 11.37 7.86 19.19
CA ALA A 293 12.25 8.56 18.26
C ALA A 293 11.59 8.74 16.87
N ASP A 294 10.94 7.71 16.35
CA ASP A 294 10.30 7.76 15.03
C ASP A 294 9.00 8.56 15.06
N ALA A 295 8.22 8.44 16.14
CA ALA A 295 7.05 9.29 16.37
C ALA A 295 7.44 10.78 16.41
N ARG A 296 8.58 11.12 17.01
CA ARG A 296 9.14 12.47 16.98
C ARG A 296 9.42 12.92 15.54
N GLU A 297 10.10 12.13 14.73
CA GLU A 297 10.38 12.48 13.32
C GLU A 297 9.11 12.63 12.47
N LEU A 298 8.00 11.99 12.87
CA LEU A 298 6.69 12.12 12.24
C LEU A 298 5.84 13.32 12.69
N GLY A 299 6.29 14.14 13.64
CA GLY A 299 5.50 15.30 14.04
C GLY A 299 4.66 15.15 15.28
N TYR A 300 4.72 13.99 15.96
CA TYR A 300 3.89 13.75 17.14
C TYR A 300 4.28 14.68 18.30
N PRO A 301 3.34 15.03 19.19
CA PRO A 301 3.59 15.96 20.28
C PRO A 301 4.35 15.30 21.44
N GLY A 302 4.91 16.13 22.32
CA GLY A 302 5.60 15.70 23.53
C GLY A 302 7.12 15.82 23.47
N PHE A 303 7.73 16.25 22.37
CA PHE A 303 9.19 16.21 22.22
C PHE A 303 9.88 17.57 22.22
N ASP A 304 9.14 18.66 22.06
CA ASP A 304 9.73 19.98 21.76
C ASP A 304 10.59 20.52 22.92
N GLY A 305 10.19 20.26 24.17
CA GLY A 305 10.97 20.62 25.35
C GLY A 305 12.22 19.77 25.60
N LEU A 306 12.51 18.75 24.78
CA LEU A 306 13.71 17.92 24.97
C LEU A 306 15.02 18.60 24.55
N GLY A 307 14.96 19.74 23.84
CA GLY A 307 16.16 20.43 23.35
C GLY A 307 17.01 19.59 22.38
N LEU A 308 16.38 18.65 21.68
CA LEU A 308 17.04 17.81 20.67
C LEU A 308 17.24 18.60 19.37
N PRO A 309 18.30 18.30 18.58
CA PRO A 309 18.52 18.93 17.28
C PRO A 309 17.26 18.88 16.41
N GLY A 310 17.02 19.92 15.60
CA GLY A 310 15.85 19.98 14.72
C GLY A 310 15.65 18.68 13.92
N ARG A 311 14.39 18.37 13.62
CA ARG A 311 14.04 17.23 12.75
C ARG A 311 14.65 17.43 11.36
N ALA A 312 14.73 16.36 10.58
CA ALA A 312 15.15 16.47 9.18
C ALA A 312 14.34 17.55 8.42
N ALA A 313 14.89 18.00 7.28
CA ALA A 313 14.37 19.10 6.47
C ALA A 313 12.84 19.04 6.26
N THR A 314 12.22 20.20 6.06
CA THR A 314 10.80 20.34 5.75
C THR A 314 10.40 19.34 4.68
N ARG A 315 9.38 18.52 4.97
CA ARG A 315 8.90 17.51 4.01
C ARG A 315 8.47 18.20 2.73
N GLU A 316 8.72 17.53 1.61
CA GLU A 316 8.11 17.92 0.36
C GLU A 316 6.58 17.94 0.50
N PRO A 317 5.87 18.80 -0.25
CA PRO A 317 4.42 18.79 -0.25
C PRO A 317 3.90 17.42 -0.69
N TYR A 318 2.91 16.89 0.03
CA TYR A 318 2.30 15.59 -0.27
C TYR A 318 1.25 15.72 -1.39
N ILE A 319 1.73 16.06 -2.60
CA ILE A 319 0.90 16.39 -3.78
C ILE A 319 1.15 15.50 -4.99
N TYR A 320 2.20 14.68 -4.96
CA TYR A 320 2.64 13.87 -6.09
C TYR A 320 1.80 12.58 -6.25
N HIS A 321 0.58 12.75 -6.74
CA HIS A 321 -0.40 11.69 -6.90
C HIS A 321 -1.00 11.71 -8.30
N PHE A 322 -1.07 10.53 -8.93
CA PHE A 322 -2.09 10.29 -9.95
C PHE A 322 -3.44 9.97 -9.29
N PRO A 323 -4.56 10.09 -10.02
CA PRO A 323 -5.87 9.66 -9.51
C PRO A 323 -5.92 8.19 -9.07
N ASP A 324 -5.13 7.30 -9.68
CA ASP A 324 -4.99 5.89 -9.30
C ASP A 324 -3.71 5.60 -8.50
N GLY A 325 -3.10 6.60 -7.87
CA GLY A 325 -1.83 6.46 -7.16
C GLY A 325 -0.70 5.98 -8.08
N ASN A 326 0.13 5.04 -7.64
CA ASN A 326 1.22 4.54 -8.48
C ASN A 326 0.77 3.51 -9.53
N ALA A 327 -0.53 3.21 -9.67
CA ALA A 327 -0.99 2.33 -10.74
C ALA A 327 -0.70 2.92 -12.13
N SER A 328 -0.78 4.25 -12.29
CA SER A 328 -0.33 4.94 -13.51
C SER A 328 1.14 4.69 -13.83
N LEU A 329 2.03 4.61 -12.82
CA LEU A 329 3.43 4.26 -13.03
C LEU A 329 3.60 2.82 -13.56
N ALA A 330 2.86 1.87 -13.00
CA ALA A 330 2.84 0.49 -13.48
C ALA A 330 2.28 0.40 -14.92
N ARG A 331 1.20 1.13 -15.21
CA ARG A 331 0.58 1.20 -16.55
C ARG A 331 1.53 1.81 -17.58
N LEU A 332 2.27 2.86 -17.23
CA LEU A 332 3.30 3.44 -18.10
C LEU A 332 4.43 2.43 -18.41
N LEU A 333 4.90 1.69 -17.41
CA LEU A 333 5.88 0.62 -17.61
C LEU A 333 5.33 -0.47 -18.52
N VAL A 334 4.10 -0.94 -18.29
CA VAL A 334 3.45 -1.95 -19.12
C VAL A 334 3.32 -1.47 -20.56
N ARG A 335 2.85 -0.25 -20.80
CA ARG A 335 2.76 0.31 -22.16
C ARG A 335 4.13 0.49 -22.83
N SER A 336 5.18 0.81 -22.07
CA SER A 336 6.54 0.87 -22.62
C SER A 336 7.04 -0.52 -23.04
N LEU A 337 6.67 -1.56 -22.29
CA LEU A 337 7.05 -2.95 -22.54
C LEU A 337 6.22 -3.61 -23.64
N VAL A 338 4.92 -3.33 -23.68
CA VAL A 338 3.90 -3.90 -24.58
C VAL A 338 3.05 -2.75 -25.16
N PRO A 339 3.54 -2.03 -26.19
CA PRO A 339 2.87 -0.83 -26.72
C PRO A 339 1.44 -1.05 -27.21
N GLU A 340 1.13 -2.25 -27.69
CA GLU A 340 -0.18 -2.63 -28.24
C GLU A 340 -1.28 -2.65 -27.17
N VAL A 341 -0.93 -2.66 -25.88
CA VAL A 341 -1.89 -2.70 -24.76
C VAL A 341 -2.79 -1.46 -24.70
N ALA A 342 -2.26 -0.30 -25.08
CA ALA A 342 -2.98 0.97 -25.02
C ALA A 342 -2.26 2.07 -25.81
N PRO A 343 -2.99 2.99 -26.46
CA PRO A 343 -2.39 4.16 -27.11
C PRO A 343 -1.83 5.17 -26.11
N GLY A 344 -1.12 6.18 -26.61
CA GLY A 344 -0.59 7.31 -25.82
C GLY A 344 0.89 7.17 -25.46
N HIS A 345 1.45 8.13 -24.72
CA HIS A 345 2.89 8.23 -24.54
C HIS A 345 3.35 8.73 -23.16
N GLY A 346 2.48 9.29 -22.31
CA GLY A 346 2.90 9.85 -21.04
C GLY A 346 1.83 9.95 -19.97
N MET A 347 2.15 10.74 -18.94
CA MET A 347 1.37 10.83 -17.70
C MET A 347 -0.05 11.38 -17.85
N ASP A 348 -0.30 12.26 -18.83
CA ASP A 348 -1.64 12.82 -19.05
C ASP A 348 -2.56 11.75 -19.68
N ASP A 349 -2.14 11.05 -20.72
CA ASP A 349 -3.02 10.13 -21.43
C ASP A 349 -3.22 8.77 -20.69
N VAL A 350 -2.26 8.33 -19.86
CA VAL A 350 -2.30 6.99 -19.23
C VAL A 350 -3.46 6.82 -18.24
N VAL A 351 -3.91 7.92 -17.63
CA VAL A 351 -4.97 7.91 -16.62
C VAL A 351 -6.30 7.43 -17.20
N LEU A 352 -6.63 7.84 -18.43
CA LEU A 352 -7.89 7.49 -19.11
C LEU A 352 -7.73 6.43 -20.21
N ALA A 353 -6.50 6.02 -20.53
CA ALA A 353 -6.26 4.99 -21.53
C ALA A 353 -6.97 3.67 -21.16
N ALA A 354 -7.73 3.08 -22.08
CA ALA A 354 -8.23 1.71 -21.91
C ALA A 354 -7.09 0.74 -22.22
N PHE A 355 -6.77 -0.14 -21.27
CA PHE A 355 -5.74 -1.17 -21.43
C PHE A 355 -6.41 -2.47 -21.88
N ASP A 356 -6.01 -3.01 -23.03
CA ASP A 356 -6.42 -4.31 -23.54
C ASP A 356 -5.55 -5.41 -22.90
N TYR A 357 -6.09 -6.05 -21.87
CA TYR A 357 -5.41 -7.15 -21.15
C TYR A 357 -5.16 -8.37 -22.06
N GLY A 358 -5.88 -8.50 -23.17
CA GLY A 358 -5.66 -9.54 -24.17
C GLY A 358 -4.30 -9.42 -24.89
N LYS A 359 -3.68 -8.23 -24.84
CA LYS A 359 -2.34 -7.98 -25.44
C LYS A 359 -1.18 -8.36 -24.54
N LEU A 360 -1.41 -8.61 -23.25
CA LEU A 360 -0.34 -8.82 -22.28
C LEU A 360 0.48 -10.09 -22.54
N ASP A 361 -0.13 -11.17 -23.05
CA ASP A 361 0.49 -12.50 -23.16
C ASP A 361 0.29 -13.11 -24.57
N CYS A 362 0.59 -12.37 -25.63
CA CYS A 362 0.48 -12.85 -27.01
C CYS A 362 1.71 -13.64 -27.48
N ASP A 363 1.49 -14.71 -28.25
CA ASP A 363 2.57 -15.46 -28.89
C ASP A 363 3.27 -14.62 -29.96
N GLY A 364 4.60 -14.74 -30.06
CA GLY A 364 5.42 -13.99 -31.01
C GLY A 364 5.95 -12.65 -30.47
N GLU A 365 5.36 -12.12 -29.40
CA GLU A 365 5.82 -10.89 -28.76
C GLU A 365 7.11 -11.09 -27.98
N THR A 366 7.96 -10.05 -27.96
CA THR A 366 9.25 -10.11 -27.25
C THR A 366 9.09 -9.93 -25.74
N VAL A 367 8.07 -9.20 -25.28
CA VAL A 367 7.74 -9.10 -23.85
C VAL A 367 6.34 -9.62 -23.61
N ARG A 368 6.22 -10.58 -22.68
CA ARG A 368 4.95 -11.18 -22.27
C ARG A 368 4.75 -11.01 -20.77
N ILE A 369 3.57 -10.58 -20.36
CA ILE A 369 3.12 -10.44 -18.98
C ILE A 369 2.00 -11.45 -18.75
N ARG A 370 2.35 -12.54 -18.07
CA ARG A 370 1.49 -13.68 -17.85
C ARG A 370 0.93 -13.64 -16.43
N LEU A 371 -0.33 -13.22 -16.34
CA LEU A 371 -1.11 -13.14 -15.11
C LEU A 371 -1.63 -14.51 -14.66
N ASP A 372 -2.18 -14.59 -13.44
CA ASP A 372 -2.65 -15.81 -12.77
C ASP A 372 -1.64 -16.96 -12.74
N SER A 373 -0.36 -16.62 -12.70
CA SER A 373 0.74 -17.57 -12.84
C SER A 373 1.64 -17.49 -11.62
N THR A 374 1.44 -18.43 -10.70
CA THR A 374 2.22 -18.49 -9.46
C THR A 374 3.51 -19.26 -9.70
N CYS A 375 4.65 -18.58 -9.65
CA CYS A 375 5.97 -19.22 -9.68
C CYS A 375 6.24 -19.97 -8.37
N LEU A 376 6.70 -21.22 -8.46
CA LEU A 376 6.87 -22.13 -7.32
C LEU A 376 8.19 -22.92 -7.37
N ASP A 377 9.00 -22.77 -8.42
CA ASP A 377 10.33 -23.41 -8.53
C ASP A 377 11.24 -22.58 -9.43
N VAL A 378 12.45 -22.30 -8.97
CA VAL A 378 13.49 -21.56 -9.70
C VAL A 378 14.82 -22.24 -9.42
N ARG A 379 15.50 -22.69 -10.48
CA ARG A 379 16.75 -23.46 -10.37
C ARG A 379 17.75 -23.05 -11.44
N ASN A 380 19.01 -22.91 -11.05
CA ASN A 380 20.11 -22.82 -11.99
C ASN A 380 20.32 -24.18 -12.67
N ALA A 381 20.48 -24.18 -13.99
CA ALA A 381 20.67 -25.36 -14.82
C ALA A 381 21.75 -25.08 -15.88
N GLY A 382 23.02 -25.13 -15.46
CA GLY A 382 24.16 -24.82 -16.31
C GLY A 382 24.15 -23.35 -16.77
N GLU A 383 24.00 -23.13 -18.07
CA GLU A 383 23.93 -21.78 -18.65
C GLU A 383 22.51 -21.17 -18.66
N ARG A 384 21.54 -21.86 -18.05
CA ARG A 384 20.13 -21.47 -18.02
C ARG A 384 19.57 -21.45 -16.60
N VAL A 385 18.38 -20.89 -16.46
CA VAL A 385 17.53 -20.98 -15.26
C VAL A 385 16.24 -21.66 -15.68
N LEU A 386 15.85 -22.71 -14.95
CA LEU A 386 14.54 -23.35 -15.08
C LEU A 386 13.56 -22.67 -14.13
N VAL A 387 12.37 -22.35 -14.63
CA VAL A 387 11.30 -21.73 -13.85
C VAL A 387 10.02 -22.54 -13.99
N GLY A 388 9.52 -23.03 -12.84
CA GLY A 388 8.26 -23.75 -12.71
C GLY A 388 7.17 -22.85 -12.13
N TYR A 389 5.99 -22.86 -12.75
CA TYR A 389 4.84 -22.09 -12.28
C TYR A 389 3.54 -22.87 -12.46
N VAL A 390 2.51 -22.48 -11.71
CA VAL A 390 1.15 -23.02 -11.84
C VAL A 390 0.23 -21.94 -12.38
N ARG A 391 -0.54 -22.29 -13.41
CA ARG A 391 -1.59 -21.45 -14.00
C ARG A 391 -2.84 -22.30 -14.18
N ASN A 392 -3.99 -21.81 -13.70
CA ASN A 392 -5.26 -22.55 -13.74
C ASN A 392 -5.18 -23.98 -13.16
N GLY A 393 -4.33 -24.19 -12.14
CA GLY A 393 -4.11 -25.50 -11.52
C GLY A 393 -3.22 -26.47 -12.31
N VAL A 394 -2.66 -26.04 -13.44
CA VAL A 394 -1.73 -26.82 -14.27
C VAL A 394 -0.30 -26.34 -14.03
N SER A 395 0.62 -27.28 -13.81
CA SER A 395 2.04 -26.99 -13.69
C SER A 395 2.68 -26.85 -15.06
N HIS A 396 3.51 -25.82 -15.23
CA HIS A 396 4.23 -25.46 -16.44
C HIS A 396 5.71 -25.27 -16.14
N ARG A 397 6.56 -25.38 -17.17
CA ARG A 397 8.00 -25.12 -17.05
C ARG A 397 8.54 -24.36 -18.25
N VAL A 398 9.33 -23.33 -17.97
CA VAL A 398 10.05 -22.53 -18.98
C VAL A 398 11.54 -22.45 -18.62
N GLU A 399 12.37 -22.04 -19.57
CA GLU A 399 13.78 -21.76 -19.33
C GLU A 399 14.16 -20.32 -19.71
N ALA A 400 15.20 -19.79 -19.07
CA ALA A 400 15.72 -18.46 -19.37
C ALA A 400 17.25 -18.38 -19.28
N LYS A 401 17.88 -17.37 -19.90
CA LYS A 401 19.30 -17.07 -19.64
C LYS A 401 19.50 -16.49 -18.24
N HIS A 402 18.60 -15.62 -17.81
CA HIS A 402 18.61 -14.99 -16.50
C HIS A 402 17.22 -15.03 -15.86
N ALA A 403 17.18 -14.90 -14.53
CA ALA A 403 15.94 -14.64 -13.81
C ALA A 403 16.10 -13.51 -12.79
N VAL A 404 15.04 -12.73 -12.61
CA VAL A 404 14.91 -11.76 -11.51
C VAL A 404 13.74 -12.18 -10.62
N LEU A 405 14.02 -12.39 -9.34
CA LEU A 405 13.00 -12.60 -8.32
C LEU A 405 12.59 -11.25 -7.75
N ALA A 406 11.52 -10.67 -8.33
CA ALA A 406 10.87 -9.43 -7.88
C ALA A 406 9.62 -9.70 -7.02
N CYS A 407 9.48 -10.93 -6.51
CA CYS A 407 8.43 -11.37 -5.59
C CYS A 407 8.84 -11.13 -4.12
N PHE A 408 7.96 -11.41 -3.17
CA PHE A 408 8.26 -11.18 -1.75
C PHE A 408 9.43 -12.03 -1.26
N HIS A 409 10.36 -11.42 -0.52
CA HIS A 409 11.58 -12.08 -0.04
C HIS A 409 11.28 -13.33 0.79
N MET A 410 10.26 -13.28 1.65
CA MET A 410 9.80 -14.42 2.45
C MET A 410 9.33 -15.63 1.64
N THR A 411 9.05 -15.48 0.34
CA THR A 411 8.66 -16.57 -0.57
C THR A 411 9.87 -17.26 -1.18
N ILE A 412 10.97 -16.53 -1.39
CA ILE A 412 12.15 -17.00 -2.13
C ILE A 412 12.75 -18.30 -1.54
N PRO A 413 12.87 -18.49 -0.20
CA PRO A 413 13.37 -19.74 0.37
C PRO A 413 12.57 -21.00 -0.02
N TYR A 414 11.31 -20.85 -0.40
CA TYR A 414 10.43 -21.97 -0.76
C TYR A 414 10.48 -22.31 -2.26
N ILE A 415 10.81 -21.34 -3.11
CA ILE A 415 10.85 -21.53 -4.57
C ILE A 415 12.26 -21.72 -5.11
N MET A 416 13.30 -21.33 -4.36
CA MET A 416 14.70 -21.46 -4.78
C MET A 416 15.49 -22.35 -3.79
N PRO A 417 15.52 -23.68 -4.01
CA PRO A 417 16.16 -24.62 -3.08
C PRO A 417 17.68 -24.46 -2.97
N GLU A 418 18.33 -23.86 -3.97
CA GLU A 418 19.79 -23.68 -4.05
C GLU A 418 20.35 -22.58 -3.13
N LEU A 419 19.49 -21.83 -2.44
CA LEU A 419 19.91 -20.78 -1.52
C LEU A 419 20.70 -21.36 -0.33
N ALA A 420 21.84 -20.73 -0.01
CA ALA A 420 22.59 -21.04 1.20
C ALA A 420 21.78 -20.67 2.47
N ALA A 421 21.94 -21.45 3.54
CA ALA A 421 21.18 -21.26 4.79
C ALA A 421 21.22 -19.81 5.33
N PRO A 422 22.37 -19.11 5.37
CA PRO A 422 22.40 -17.72 5.87
C PRO A 422 21.57 -16.74 5.03
N GLN A 423 21.46 -16.96 3.71
CA GLN A 423 20.64 -16.14 2.84
C GLN A 423 19.15 -16.46 3.03
N ARG A 424 18.79 -17.74 3.17
CA ARG A 424 17.41 -18.17 3.47
C ARG A 424 16.89 -17.54 4.76
N GLU A 425 17.73 -17.54 5.81
CA GLU A 425 17.40 -16.92 7.10
C GLU A 425 17.21 -15.40 6.96
N ALA A 426 18.09 -14.72 6.22
CA ALA A 426 17.99 -13.28 5.99
C ALA A 426 16.70 -12.92 5.23
N LEU A 427 16.38 -13.64 4.16
CA LEU A 427 15.14 -13.48 3.38
C LEU A 427 13.88 -13.67 4.25
N ALA A 428 13.90 -14.65 5.17
CA ALA A 428 12.78 -14.93 6.06
C ALA A 428 12.57 -13.88 7.16
N ARG A 429 13.54 -12.99 7.42
CA ARG A 429 13.38 -11.88 8.37
C ARG A 429 12.44 -10.79 7.86
N ASN A 430 12.18 -10.71 6.55
CA ASN A 430 11.18 -9.79 6.01
C ASN A 430 9.77 -10.35 6.26
N VAL A 431 9.17 -9.98 7.39
CA VAL A 431 7.77 -10.30 7.70
C VAL A 431 6.91 -9.11 7.32
N LYS A 432 6.14 -9.27 6.24
CA LYS A 432 5.30 -8.21 5.67
C LYS A 432 4.26 -7.68 6.66
N THR A 433 4.10 -6.36 6.66
CA THR A 433 3.04 -5.67 7.41
C THR A 433 1.68 -5.93 6.76
N PRO A 434 0.67 -6.43 7.47
CA PRO A 434 -0.68 -6.58 6.95
C PRO A 434 -1.38 -5.21 6.83
N LEU A 435 -2.08 -4.98 5.73
CA LEU A 435 -2.72 -3.69 5.43
C LEU A 435 -4.01 -3.89 4.64
N VAL A 436 -5.00 -3.03 4.83
CA VAL A 436 -6.23 -3.00 4.03
C VAL A 436 -6.54 -1.57 3.62
N TYR A 437 -6.66 -1.35 2.32
CA TYR A 437 -7.11 -0.11 1.72
C TYR A 437 -8.46 -0.34 1.05
N THR A 438 -9.48 0.36 1.53
CA THR A 438 -10.85 0.21 1.04
C THR A 438 -11.27 1.47 0.31
N ASN A 439 -11.81 1.29 -0.89
CA ASN A 439 -12.44 2.34 -1.67
C ASN A 439 -13.96 2.16 -1.60
N VAL A 440 -14.66 3.18 -1.13
CA VAL A 440 -16.13 3.19 -1.00
C VAL A 440 -16.69 4.28 -1.90
N LEU A 441 -17.37 3.91 -2.96
CA LEU A 441 -18.09 4.87 -3.79
C LEU A 441 -19.35 5.31 -3.04
N VAL A 442 -19.44 6.60 -2.71
CA VAL A 442 -20.67 7.21 -2.20
C VAL A 442 -21.36 8.01 -3.29
N ARG A 443 -22.69 8.06 -3.25
CA ARG A 443 -23.52 8.75 -4.26
C ARG A 443 -23.46 10.26 -4.16
N ASP A 444 -23.21 10.73 -2.94
CA ASP A 444 -23.31 12.12 -2.50
C ASP A 444 -22.42 12.26 -1.26
N TRP A 445 -21.73 13.40 -1.14
CA TRP A 445 -20.84 13.68 -0.01
C TRP A 445 -21.18 14.99 0.71
N HIS A 446 -22.41 15.48 0.61
CA HIS A 446 -22.93 16.55 1.48
C HIS A 446 -22.74 16.26 2.97
N PRO A 447 -22.90 15.01 3.49
CA PRO A 447 -22.68 14.76 4.91
C PRO A 447 -21.29 15.18 5.41
N TRP A 448 -20.27 15.05 4.56
CA TRP A 448 -18.91 15.49 4.88
C TRP A 448 -18.81 17.02 4.96
N VAL A 449 -19.48 17.72 4.03
CA VAL A 449 -19.56 19.19 4.03
C VAL A 449 -20.33 19.70 5.23
N GLN A 450 -21.47 19.09 5.57
CA GLN A 450 -22.28 19.47 6.74
C GLN A 450 -21.50 19.31 8.05
N LEU A 451 -20.65 18.28 8.14
CA LEU A 451 -19.79 18.06 9.29
C LEU A 451 -18.50 18.90 9.27
N GLY A 452 -18.18 19.55 8.15
CA GLY A 452 -16.97 20.36 8.00
C GLY A 452 -15.67 19.53 8.00
N VAL A 453 -15.70 18.31 7.46
CA VAL A 453 -14.56 17.37 7.51
C VAL A 453 -14.25 16.75 6.14
N HIS A 454 -12.98 16.48 5.87
CA HIS A 454 -12.54 15.75 4.66
C HIS A 454 -11.63 14.54 4.97
N ASP A 455 -11.11 14.44 6.19
CA ASP A 455 -10.20 13.39 6.64
C ASP A 455 -10.39 13.17 8.14
N ILE A 456 -10.78 11.97 8.53
CA ILE A 456 -11.08 11.56 9.90
C ILE A 456 -10.04 10.55 10.34
N SER A 457 -9.27 10.88 11.37
CA SER A 457 -8.45 9.94 12.13
C SER A 457 -9.30 9.27 13.21
N ALA A 458 -9.15 7.96 13.42
CA ALA A 458 -9.94 7.21 14.39
C ALA A 458 -9.04 6.19 15.14
N PRO A 459 -8.27 6.64 16.14
CA PRO A 459 -7.13 5.89 16.70
C PRO A 459 -7.52 4.62 17.46
N MET A 460 -8.79 4.46 17.82
CA MET A 460 -9.29 3.31 18.59
C MET A 460 -10.40 2.56 17.83
N SER A 461 -10.49 2.78 16.51
CA SER A 461 -11.52 2.20 15.63
C SER A 461 -10.92 1.10 14.73
N PHE A 462 -11.78 0.35 14.06
CA PHE A 462 -11.38 -0.65 13.08
C PHE A 462 -10.68 0.01 11.89
N HIS A 463 -11.32 0.97 11.22
CA HIS A 463 -10.61 1.84 10.27
C HIS A 463 -9.91 2.96 11.02
N SER A 464 -8.57 3.00 10.98
CA SER A 464 -7.78 4.03 11.66
C SER A 464 -7.88 5.40 10.98
N ARG A 465 -8.32 5.43 9.72
CA ARG A 465 -8.51 6.65 8.94
C ARG A 465 -9.60 6.46 7.89
N VAL A 466 -10.42 7.50 7.69
CA VAL A 466 -11.47 7.59 6.66
C VAL A 466 -11.35 8.96 6.01
N LYS A 467 -11.10 9.05 4.69
CA LYS A 467 -10.92 10.33 3.98
C LYS A 467 -11.70 10.39 2.67
N LEU A 468 -12.07 11.59 2.24
CA LEU A 468 -12.46 11.86 0.86
C LEU A 468 -11.26 11.66 -0.08
N ASP A 469 -11.52 11.38 -1.36
CA ASP A 469 -10.49 11.21 -2.39
C ASP A 469 -9.56 12.43 -2.47
N PHE A 470 -8.33 12.24 -2.95
CA PHE A 470 -7.45 13.39 -3.17
C PHE A 470 -7.93 14.23 -4.35
N PRO A 471 -7.84 15.57 -4.29
CA PRO A 471 -8.37 16.47 -5.31
C PRO A 471 -7.45 16.54 -6.54
N VAL A 472 -7.27 15.42 -7.23
CA VAL A 472 -6.35 15.25 -8.35
C VAL A 472 -7.12 15.22 -9.68
N SER A 473 -6.82 16.16 -10.57
CA SER A 473 -7.33 16.19 -11.95
C SER A 473 -6.17 16.22 -12.93
N LEU A 474 -6.08 15.20 -13.78
CA LEU A 474 -4.96 15.01 -14.71
C LEU A 474 -5.45 14.32 -15.98
N GLY A 475 -4.93 14.70 -17.15
CA GLY A 475 -5.16 13.89 -18.34
C GLY A 475 -6.58 13.82 -18.88
N GLY A 476 -7.43 14.77 -18.50
CA GLY A 476 -8.88 14.75 -18.77
C GLY A 476 -9.72 14.08 -17.69
N TYR A 477 -9.12 13.36 -16.73
CA TYR A 477 -9.81 12.95 -15.51
C TYR A 477 -10.05 14.17 -14.63
N ARG A 478 -11.28 14.28 -14.11
CA ARG A 478 -11.71 15.38 -13.24
C ARG A 478 -12.19 14.82 -11.91
N HIS A 479 -11.50 15.23 -10.83
CA HIS A 479 -11.93 14.95 -9.46
C HIS A 479 -13.37 15.48 -9.21
N PRO A 480 -14.24 14.75 -8.48
CA PRO A 480 -15.56 15.22 -8.05
C PRO A 480 -15.47 16.54 -7.28
N ARG A 481 -16.28 17.53 -7.64
CA ARG A 481 -16.23 18.86 -7.00
C ARG A 481 -17.53 19.28 -6.34
N ASP A 482 -18.65 18.93 -6.94
CA ASP A 482 -19.97 19.22 -6.38
C ASP A 482 -20.31 18.14 -5.33
N PRO A 483 -20.72 18.52 -4.10
CA PRO A 483 -21.18 17.57 -3.07
C PRO A 483 -22.30 16.61 -3.51
N SER A 484 -23.07 16.95 -4.55
CA SER A 484 -24.09 16.09 -5.16
C SER A 484 -23.52 15.05 -6.15
N GLU A 485 -22.27 15.19 -6.58
CA GLU A 485 -21.59 14.21 -7.42
C GLU A 485 -21.14 13.00 -6.58
N PRO A 486 -21.06 11.80 -7.18
CA PRO A 486 -20.43 10.68 -6.50
C PRO A 486 -18.94 10.93 -6.26
N ILE A 487 -18.40 10.41 -5.16
CA ILE A 487 -16.97 10.48 -4.81
C ILE A 487 -16.50 9.16 -4.19
N CYS A 488 -15.22 8.83 -4.36
CA CYS A 488 -14.60 7.70 -3.68
C CYS A 488 -14.12 8.12 -2.29
N LEU A 489 -14.52 7.38 -1.26
CA LEU A 489 -13.88 7.45 0.05
C LEU A 489 -12.71 6.47 0.08
N HIS A 490 -11.67 6.82 0.84
CA HIS A 490 -10.55 5.94 1.13
C HIS A 490 -10.47 5.64 2.63
N LEU A 491 -10.51 4.36 2.98
CA LEU A 491 -10.49 3.85 4.34
C LEU A 491 -9.27 2.97 4.57
N VAL A 492 -8.62 3.15 5.72
CA VAL A 492 -7.40 2.41 6.09
C VAL A 492 -7.66 1.54 7.31
N HIS A 493 -7.38 0.24 7.19
CA HIS A 493 -7.34 -0.69 8.31
C HIS A 493 -6.00 -1.41 8.36
N VAL A 494 -5.42 -1.51 9.56
CA VAL A 494 -4.18 -2.22 9.82
C VAL A 494 -4.40 -3.13 11.02
N PRO A 495 -4.50 -4.45 10.82
CA PRO A 495 -4.75 -5.38 11.92
C PRO A 495 -3.45 -5.63 12.69
N GLY A 496 -3.52 -5.46 14.01
CA GLY A 496 -2.42 -5.76 14.92
C GLY A 496 -2.91 -6.34 16.24
N ALA A 497 -2.01 -6.47 17.21
CA ALA A 497 -2.33 -6.93 18.56
C ALA A 497 -1.87 -5.89 19.58
N PRO A 498 -2.52 -4.70 19.60
CA PRO A 498 -2.05 -3.57 20.38
C PRO A 498 -2.04 -3.88 21.88
N ASN A 499 -1.09 -3.29 22.59
CA ASN A 499 -0.92 -3.35 24.04
C ASN A 499 -0.72 -4.77 24.60
N ARG A 500 -0.07 -5.64 23.84
CA ARG A 500 0.27 -7.02 24.25
C ARG A 500 1.74 -7.25 24.55
N GLY A 501 2.60 -6.25 24.37
CA GLY A 501 4.06 -6.38 24.56
C GLY A 501 4.73 -7.30 23.54
N LEU A 502 4.11 -7.51 22.37
CA LEU A 502 4.61 -8.36 21.30
C LEU A 502 5.50 -7.57 20.35
N ASP A 503 6.53 -8.22 19.80
CA ASP A 503 7.37 -7.64 18.75
C ASP A 503 6.59 -7.40 17.45
N ALA A 504 7.10 -6.50 16.61
CA ALA A 504 6.47 -6.10 15.35
C ALA A 504 6.13 -7.30 14.44
N ARG A 505 7.07 -8.23 14.24
CA ARG A 505 6.88 -9.38 13.34
C ARG A 505 5.81 -10.33 13.87
N THR A 506 5.73 -10.53 15.18
CA THR A 506 4.66 -11.33 15.79
C THR A 506 3.30 -10.67 15.60
N GLN A 507 3.19 -9.35 15.79
CA GLN A 507 1.95 -8.62 15.53
C GLN A 507 1.51 -8.72 14.05
N PHE A 508 2.46 -8.60 13.11
CA PHE A 508 2.20 -8.75 11.69
C PHE A 508 1.70 -10.14 11.31
N ARG A 509 2.25 -11.21 11.91
CA ARG A 509 1.75 -12.59 11.69
C ARG A 509 0.32 -12.77 12.20
N ILE A 510 -0.01 -12.19 13.35
CA ILE A 510 -1.39 -12.20 13.90
C ILE A 510 -2.33 -11.43 12.97
N GLY A 511 -1.94 -10.22 12.54
CA GLY A 511 -2.74 -9.42 11.63
C GLY A 511 -2.97 -10.09 10.28
N ARG A 512 -1.94 -10.73 9.72
CA ARG A 512 -2.03 -11.53 8.50
C ARG A 512 -3.06 -12.66 8.64
N ALA A 513 -3.00 -13.43 9.73
CA ALA A 513 -3.95 -14.52 9.96
C ALA A 513 -5.39 -13.98 10.00
N ARG A 514 -5.62 -12.89 10.74
CA ARG A 514 -6.94 -12.23 10.78
C ARG A 514 -7.42 -11.80 9.40
N LEU A 515 -6.57 -11.18 8.58
CA LEU A 515 -6.98 -10.78 7.23
C LEU A 515 -7.36 -11.98 6.37
N LEU A 516 -6.60 -13.08 6.44
CA LEU A 516 -6.90 -14.29 5.67
C LEU A 516 -8.24 -14.90 6.06
N ASP A 517 -8.62 -14.82 7.34
CA ASP A 517 -9.91 -15.32 7.84
C ASP A 517 -11.10 -14.40 7.51
N MET A 518 -10.87 -13.09 7.39
CA MET A 518 -11.94 -12.12 7.13
C MET A 518 -12.48 -12.21 5.69
N THR A 519 -13.82 -12.25 5.60
CA THR A 519 -14.58 -12.23 4.36
C THR A 519 -14.92 -10.80 3.93
N PHE A 520 -15.46 -10.63 2.71
CA PHE A 520 -15.96 -9.34 2.25
C PHE A 520 -17.07 -8.80 3.18
N ALA A 521 -17.97 -9.66 3.63
CA ALA A 521 -19.09 -9.28 4.50
C ALA A 521 -18.59 -8.72 5.83
N ASP A 522 -17.54 -9.31 6.41
CA ASP A 522 -16.94 -8.79 7.65
C ASP A 522 -16.41 -7.35 7.48
N PHE A 523 -15.81 -7.05 6.33
CA PHE A 523 -15.38 -5.68 6.02
C PHE A 523 -16.58 -4.77 5.75
N GLU A 524 -17.55 -5.21 4.95
CA GLU A 524 -18.75 -4.43 4.62
C GLU A 524 -19.50 -4.01 5.89
N ASP A 525 -19.70 -4.92 6.84
CA ASP A 525 -20.36 -4.63 8.12
C ASP A 525 -19.60 -3.55 8.91
N LYS A 526 -18.26 -3.64 8.97
CA LYS A 526 -17.42 -2.64 9.66
C LYS A 526 -17.43 -1.28 8.95
N ILE A 527 -17.40 -1.27 7.62
CA ILE A 527 -17.48 -0.05 6.82
C ILE A 527 -18.82 0.65 7.07
N ARG A 528 -19.93 -0.10 7.03
CA ARG A 528 -21.27 0.45 7.24
C ARG A 528 -21.43 0.99 8.66
N ASP A 529 -21.07 0.21 9.68
CA ASP A 529 -21.14 0.61 11.09
C ASP A 529 -20.34 1.89 11.35
N GLU A 530 -19.07 1.92 10.96
CA GLU A 530 -18.20 3.06 11.28
C GLU A 530 -18.56 4.32 10.50
N LEU A 531 -18.94 4.21 9.22
CA LEU A 531 -19.40 5.37 8.46
C LEU A 531 -20.71 5.94 9.02
N ASP A 532 -21.66 5.09 9.41
CA ASP A 532 -22.90 5.57 10.05
C ASP A 532 -22.61 6.26 11.40
N ARG A 533 -21.74 5.68 12.23
CA ARG A 533 -21.35 6.27 13.52
C ARG A 533 -20.60 7.60 13.36
N MET A 534 -19.79 7.74 12.32
CA MET A 534 -19.01 8.96 12.07
C MET A 534 -19.83 10.06 11.39
N LEU A 535 -20.77 9.71 10.50
CA LEU A 535 -21.33 10.66 9.53
C LEU A 535 -22.85 10.88 9.64
N ALA A 536 -23.58 10.11 10.46
CA ALA A 536 -25.05 10.21 10.53
C ALA A 536 -25.55 11.60 10.97
N GLU A 537 -24.81 12.33 11.82
CA GLU A 537 -25.16 13.71 12.20
C GLU A 537 -25.12 14.68 11.01
N GLY A 538 -24.32 14.38 9.97
CA GLY A 538 -24.33 15.08 8.69
C GLY A 538 -25.42 14.62 7.72
N GLY A 539 -26.24 13.64 8.13
CA GLY A 539 -27.31 13.07 7.32
C GLY A 539 -26.93 11.83 6.52
N PHE A 540 -25.72 11.28 6.69
CA PHE A 540 -25.29 10.05 6.00
C PHE A 540 -26.10 8.83 6.44
N SER A 541 -26.31 7.90 5.50
CA SER A 541 -26.80 6.55 5.79
C SER A 541 -26.15 5.56 4.85
N SER A 542 -25.42 4.59 5.39
CA SER A 542 -24.69 3.58 4.62
C SER A 542 -25.61 2.76 3.70
N ALA A 543 -26.85 2.50 4.11
CA ALA A 543 -27.85 1.80 3.32
C ALA A 543 -28.29 2.58 2.07
N ARG A 544 -28.28 3.91 2.13
CA ARG A 544 -28.71 4.81 1.05
C ARG A 544 -27.54 5.33 0.23
N ASP A 545 -26.41 5.64 0.85
CA ASP A 545 -25.39 6.48 0.24
C ASP A 545 -24.24 5.66 -0.36
N ILE A 546 -23.96 4.46 0.15
CA ILE A 546 -22.95 3.58 -0.43
C ILE A 546 -23.48 2.99 -1.74
N ALA A 547 -22.73 3.20 -2.83
CA ALA A 547 -23.04 2.66 -4.15
C ALA A 547 -22.22 1.40 -4.47
N ALA A 548 -20.96 1.35 -4.05
CA ALA A 548 -20.07 0.22 -4.29
C ALA A 548 -18.90 0.22 -3.29
N ILE A 549 -18.32 -0.96 -3.05
CA ILE A 549 -17.18 -1.15 -2.16
C ILE A 549 -16.15 -2.04 -2.84
N THR A 550 -14.90 -1.62 -2.78
CA THR A 550 -13.73 -2.43 -3.14
C THR A 550 -12.77 -2.47 -1.96
N VAL A 551 -12.52 -3.66 -1.40
CA VAL A 551 -11.61 -3.88 -0.27
C VAL A 551 -10.31 -4.46 -0.81
N ASN A 552 -9.23 -3.68 -0.85
CA ASN A 552 -7.91 -4.17 -1.23
C ASN A 552 -7.21 -4.71 0.01
N ARG A 553 -7.30 -6.03 0.18
CA ARG A 553 -6.78 -6.74 1.34
C ARG A 553 -5.36 -7.22 1.06
N TRP A 554 -4.40 -6.81 1.89
CA TRP A 554 -2.99 -7.17 1.78
C TRP A 554 -2.50 -7.86 3.06
N PRO A 555 -2.77 -9.17 3.24
CA PRO A 555 -2.14 -9.97 4.29
C PRO A 555 -0.61 -9.90 4.28
N HIS A 556 -0.01 -9.64 3.11
CA HIS A 556 1.40 -9.35 2.92
C HIS A 556 1.57 -7.98 2.23
N GLY A 557 1.37 -6.90 2.99
CA GLY A 557 1.43 -5.50 2.55
C GLY A 557 2.85 -4.94 2.45
N TYR A 558 3.17 -3.96 3.30
CA TYR A 558 4.46 -3.26 3.29
C TYR A 558 5.64 -4.20 3.60
N SER A 559 6.79 -3.91 3.00
CA SER A 559 8.07 -4.49 3.42
C SER A 559 8.30 -4.22 4.91
N TYR A 560 9.02 -5.14 5.57
CA TYR A 560 9.48 -4.91 6.93
C TYR A 560 10.54 -3.80 6.98
N VAL A 561 10.25 -2.76 7.75
CA VAL A 561 11.18 -1.69 8.12
C VAL A 561 11.75 -2.01 9.50
N ALA A 562 13.06 -1.83 9.67
CA ALA A 562 13.72 -2.02 10.96
C ALA A 562 13.06 -1.18 12.05
N ASN A 563 12.83 -1.78 13.22
CA ASN A 563 12.21 -1.13 14.36
C ASN A 563 13.17 -1.19 15.55
N SER A 564 13.66 -0.04 16.02
CA SER A 564 14.68 0.03 17.07
C SER A 564 14.22 -0.47 18.45
N LEU A 565 12.95 -0.79 18.63
CA LEU A 565 12.46 -1.49 19.83
C LEU A 565 12.78 -2.99 19.81
N TYR A 566 12.94 -3.58 18.62
CA TYR A 566 12.96 -5.03 18.41
C TYR A 566 14.12 -5.54 17.56
N ASP A 567 14.72 -4.66 16.74
CA ASP A 567 15.84 -4.98 15.86
C ASP A 567 17.12 -4.33 16.36
N GLU A 568 18.23 -5.01 16.10
CA GLU A 568 19.58 -4.49 16.28
C GLU A 568 19.96 -3.55 15.14
N ASP A 569 21.01 -2.75 15.33
CA ASP A 569 21.51 -1.80 14.32
C ASP A 569 22.16 -2.50 13.09
N ASP A 570 22.12 -3.84 12.99
CA ASP A 570 22.75 -4.65 11.92
C ASP A 570 21.82 -4.98 10.73
N TYR A 571 20.62 -4.42 10.70
CA TYR A 571 19.60 -4.81 9.72
C TYR A 571 20.02 -4.58 8.25
N GLU A 572 20.87 -3.59 7.95
CA GLU A 572 21.39 -3.40 6.58
C GLU A 572 22.20 -4.63 6.11
N SER A 573 23.03 -5.21 6.99
CA SER A 573 23.78 -6.43 6.65
C SER A 573 22.86 -7.64 6.42
N VAL A 574 21.68 -7.65 7.05
CA VAL A 574 20.62 -8.64 6.74
C VAL A 574 20.09 -8.42 5.33
N LEU A 575 19.77 -7.18 4.95
CA LEU A 575 19.26 -6.86 3.61
C LEU A 575 20.29 -7.19 2.53
N GLU A 576 21.55 -6.81 2.73
CA GLU A 576 22.66 -7.14 1.84
C GLU A 576 22.78 -8.65 1.64
N ARG A 577 22.72 -9.44 2.72
CA ARG A 577 22.78 -10.90 2.66
C ARG A 577 21.56 -11.50 1.95
N ALA A 578 20.36 -10.98 2.21
CA ALA A 578 19.12 -11.46 1.62
C ALA A 578 19.12 -11.29 0.09
N ARG A 579 19.55 -10.12 -0.40
CA ARG A 579 19.46 -9.73 -1.82
C ARG A 579 20.59 -10.24 -2.72
N GLN A 580 21.52 -11.05 -2.20
CA GLN A 580 22.65 -11.57 -2.98
C GLN A 580 22.20 -12.39 -4.20
N LYS A 581 22.85 -12.15 -5.34
CA LYS A 581 22.67 -12.95 -6.55
C LYS A 581 23.14 -14.40 -6.34
N VAL A 582 22.41 -15.36 -6.88
CA VAL A 582 22.81 -16.78 -6.90
C VAL A 582 22.83 -17.27 -8.34
N GLY A 583 24.03 -17.52 -8.86
CA GLY A 583 24.24 -17.91 -10.25
C GLY A 583 23.68 -16.87 -11.23
N ARG A 584 22.67 -17.27 -12.00
CA ARG A 584 21.98 -16.45 -13.01
C ARG A 584 20.67 -15.86 -12.51
N VAL A 585 20.44 -15.88 -11.20
CA VAL A 585 19.23 -15.40 -10.53
C VAL A 585 19.58 -14.23 -9.61
N ALA A 586 19.04 -13.05 -9.90
CA ALA A 586 19.15 -11.87 -9.03
C ALA A 586 17.85 -11.62 -8.26
N ILE A 587 17.96 -10.99 -7.09
CA ILE A 587 16.83 -10.69 -6.20
C ILE A 587 16.60 -9.18 -6.18
N ALA A 588 15.36 -8.75 -6.41
CA ALA A 588 14.95 -7.35 -6.46
C ALA A 588 13.78 -7.09 -5.49
N ASN A 589 12.88 -6.15 -5.85
CA ASN A 589 11.77 -5.61 -5.08
C ASN A 589 12.16 -4.63 -3.95
N SER A 590 11.17 -4.00 -3.31
CA SER A 590 11.42 -3.04 -2.23
C SER A 590 11.84 -3.70 -0.91
N ASP A 591 11.53 -4.99 -0.71
CA ASP A 591 12.05 -5.79 0.42
C ASP A 591 13.58 -5.84 0.42
N ALA A 592 14.21 -5.83 -0.76
CA ALA A 592 15.67 -5.77 -0.89
C ALA A 592 16.30 -4.47 -0.36
N ALA A 593 15.51 -3.42 -0.16
CA ALA A 593 15.95 -2.17 0.44
C ALA A 593 15.36 -1.94 1.85
N GLY A 594 14.56 -2.88 2.39
CA GLY A 594 14.03 -2.77 3.74
C GLY A 594 12.92 -1.74 3.94
N ASP A 595 12.22 -1.34 2.87
CA ASP A 595 11.08 -0.40 2.96
C ASP A 595 10.10 -0.60 1.79
N ALA A 596 8.95 0.07 1.79
CA ALA A 596 7.82 -0.16 0.88
C ALA A 596 7.68 0.90 -0.24
N TYR A 597 8.67 1.76 -0.43
CA TYR A 597 8.61 2.86 -1.39
C TYR A 597 8.83 2.43 -2.85
N ALA A 598 8.10 3.07 -3.77
CA ALA A 598 8.19 2.82 -5.21
C ALA A 598 9.60 3.13 -5.77
N HIS A 599 10.29 4.15 -5.26
CA HIS A 599 11.65 4.46 -5.71
C HIS A 599 12.65 3.35 -5.36
N LEU A 600 12.45 2.64 -4.23
CA LEU A 600 13.32 1.54 -3.83
C LEU A 600 13.04 0.33 -4.72
N ALA A 601 11.77 0.05 -5.00
CA ALA A 601 11.38 -0.99 -5.95
C ALA A 601 12.07 -0.79 -7.32
N ILE A 602 12.15 0.46 -7.81
CA ILE A 602 12.85 0.81 -9.06
C ILE A 602 14.37 0.67 -8.92
N ALA A 603 14.96 1.21 -7.84
CA ALA A 603 16.40 1.20 -7.63
C ALA A 603 16.94 -0.23 -7.52
N GLU A 604 16.25 -1.09 -6.77
CA GLU A 604 16.58 -2.50 -6.58
C GLU A 604 16.38 -3.33 -7.85
N ALA A 605 15.39 -2.99 -8.68
CA ALA A 605 15.25 -3.58 -10.01
C ALA A 605 16.45 -3.27 -10.90
N ALA A 606 16.88 -2.01 -10.93
CA ALA A 606 18.05 -1.60 -11.70
C ALA A 606 19.34 -2.25 -11.18
N ARG A 607 19.49 -2.38 -9.84
CA ARG A 607 20.62 -3.09 -9.22
C ARG A 607 20.64 -4.55 -9.66
N ALA A 608 19.54 -5.27 -9.50
CA ALA A 608 19.45 -6.69 -9.85
C ALA A 608 19.78 -6.95 -11.33
N VAL A 609 19.32 -6.09 -12.25
CA VAL A 609 19.66 -6.20 -13.67
C VAL A 609 21.16 -5.97 -13.93
N ARG A 610 21.79 -4.99 -13.26
CA ARG A 610 23.25 -4.78 -13.39
C ARG A 610 24.04 -5.98 -12.90
N GLU A 611 23.64 -6.58 -11.78
CA GLU A 611 24.29 -7.79 -11.25
C GLU A 611 24.24 -8.98 -12.21
N LEU A 612 23.19 -9.08 -13.03
CA LEU A 612 23.07 -10.11 -14.07
C LEU A 612 23.93 -9.79 -15.30
N ALA A 613 24.07 -8.52 -15.67
CA ALA A 613 24.83 -8.08 -16.84
C ALA A 613 26.36 -8.17 -16.65
N GLY A 614 26.86 -8.12 -15.41
CA GLY A 614 28.29 -8.13 -15.09
C GLY A 614 28.83 -6.74 -14.86
#